data_AF-E9H4Y1-F1
#
_entry.id   AF-E9H4Y1-F1
#
_cell.length_a   1.000
_cell.length_b   1.000
_cell.length_c   1.000
_cell.angle_alpha   90.00
_cell.angle_beta   90.00
_cell.angle_gamma   90.00
#
_symmetry.space_group_name_H-M   'P 1'
#
loop_
_entity.id
_entity.type
_entity.pdbx_description
1 polymer ?
#
loop_
_entity_poly.entity_id
_entity_poly.type
_entity_poly.pdbx_seq_one_letter_code
_entity_poly.pdbx_strand_id
1 'polypeptide(L)'
;QLSSLYDMKPPISKAKMTAITKGAIKAVKFYKHVVQSVEKFLQKCRPEYKIPGLYVIDSIVRQSRHQFGADKDVFAPRFSKNVTYTFYFIYQCTGEEKSKVIRVLNLWQKNAVFPPEVIQPLFDMADSSLPPTKKEALSVCSTTLWVGHLSKLVQQEELSDTFGQYGEILSIDLIPPRGCAFVCMHRRQDAYRALTKLAGHKLQGKAITLAWAPGKGVKAKEWKDFWEVDQGVSYVPWQRLSQMTDLEALEEGGSFDEETLPP
;
A
#
# COMPACT_ATOMS: atom_id res chain seq x y z
N GLN A 1 0.72 -4.98 -29.73
CA GLN A 1 -0.51 -5.56 -29.14
C GLN A 1 -0.73 -5.12 -27.69
N LEU A 2 0.29 -5.08 -26.83
CA LEU A 2 0.08 -4.62 -25.45
C LEU A 2 -0.40 -3.16 -25.35
N SER A 3 0.15 -2.26 -26.15
CA SER A 3 -0.28 -0.85 -26.20
C SER A 3 -1.74 -0.67 -26.66
N SER A 4 -2.31 -1.66 -27.35
CA SER A 4 -3.71 -1.62 -27.79
C SER A 4 -4.72 -1.85 -26.65
N LEU A 5 -4.23 -1.96 -25.41
CA LEU A 5 -5.05 -1.82 -24.22
C LEU A 5 -5.57 -0.38 -24.04
N TYR A 6 -4.82 0.64 -24.50
CA TYR A 6 -5.26 2.04 -24.43
C TYR A 6 -6.42 2.36 -25.35
N ASP A 7 -6.64 1.55 -26.39
CA ASP A 7 -7.72 1.74 -27.36
C ASP A 7 -9.11 1.45 -26.74
N MET A 8 -9.15 0.91 -25.51
CA MET A 8 -10.37 0.56 -24.80
C MET A 8 -10.32 1.06 -23.36
N LYS A 9 -11.33 1.81 -22.93
CA LYS A 9 -11.49 2.14 -21.51
C LYS A 9 -11.78 0.84 -20.73
N PRO A 10 -11.11 0.58 -19.60
CA PRO A 10 -11.42 -0.56 -18.74
C PRO A 10 -12.92 -0.60 -18.37
N PRO A 11 -13.55 -1.78 -18.26
CA PRO A 11 -12.95 -3.12 -18.23
C PRO A 11 -12.57 -3.67 -19.61
N ILE A 12 -11.41 -4.33 -19.67
CA ILE A 12 -10.91 -4.95 -20.91
C ILE A 12 -11.67 -6.24 -21.21
N SER A 13 -12.09 -6.41 -22.46
CA SER A 13 -12.87 -7.59 -22.87
C SER A 13 -12.06 -8.89 -22.78
N LYS A 14 -12.75 -10.00 -22.49
CA LYS A 14 -12.15 -11.34 -22.46
C LYS A 14 -11.45 -11.68 -23.77
N ALA A 15 -12.06 -11.33 -24.90
CA ALA A 15 -11.50 -11.55 -26.23
C ALA A 15 -10.16 -10.82 -26.42
N LYS A 16 -10.06 -9.58 -25.95
CA LYS A 16 -8.82 -8.80 -26.01
C LYS A 16 -7.72 -9.43 -25.15
N MET A 17 -8.06 -9.86 -23.93
CA MET A 17 -7.12 -10.60 -23.08
C MET A 17 -6.61 -11.86 -23.76
N THR A 18 -7.51 -12.68 -24.29
CA THR A 18 -7.13 -13.90 -25.01
C THR A 18 -6.23 -13.60 -26.21
N ALA A 19 -6.47 -12.51 -26.95
CA ALA A 19 -5.62 -12.13 -28.07
C ALA A 19 -4.19 -11.78 -27.64
N ILE A 20 -4.03 -10.99 -26.58
CA ILE A 20 -2.72 -10.62 -26.02
C ILE A 20 -1.98 -11.87 -25.52
N THR A 21 -2.68 -12.73 -24.77
CA THR A 21 -2.12 -13.99 -24.25
C THR A 21 -1.68 -14.91 -25.39
N LYS A 22 -2.49 -15.10 -26.44
CA LYS A 22 -2.11 -15.88 -27.62
C LYS A 22 -0.85 -15.30 -28.30
N GLY A 23 -0.74 -13.97 -28.40
CA GLY A 23 0.45 -13.30 -28.91
C GLY A 23 1.70 -13.61 -28.09
N ALA A 24 1.60 -13.52 -26.76
CA ALA A 24 2.69 -13.84 -25.84
C ALA A 24 3.15 -15.30 -25.94
N ILE A 25 2.21 -16.25 -25.97
CA ILE A 25 2.51 -17.68 -26.07
C ILE A 25 3.13 -18.05 -27.43
N LYS A 26 2.65 -17.46 -28.53
CA LYS A 26 3.31 -17.63 -29.84
C LYS A 26 4.75 -17.10 -29.85
N ALA A 27 5.02 -16.07 -29.05
CA ALA A 27 6.34 -15.47 -28.89
C ALA A 27 7.17 -16.08 -27.73
N VAL A 28 6.86 -17.30 -27.26
CA VAL A 28 7.53 -17.93 -26.11
C VAL A 28 9.05 -18.02 -26.26
N LYS A 29 9.58 -18.20 -27.49
CA LYS A 29 11.03 -18.17 -27.75
C LYS A 29 11.69 -16.83 -27.35
N PHE A 30 10.91 -15.76 -27.32
CA PHE A 30 11.32 -14.40 -26.93
C PHE A 30 10.69 -13.98 -25.59
N TYR A 31 10.34 -14.92 -24.71
CA TYR A 31 9.60 -14.65 -23.46
C TYR A 31 10.22 -13.51 -22.62
N LYS A 32 11.56 -13.37 -22.60
CA LYS A 32 12.24 -12.28 -21.89
C LYS A 32 11.79 -10.89 -22.37
N HIS A 33 11.65 -10.70 -23.68
CA HIS A 33 11.17 -9.45 -24.29
C HIS A 33 9.68 -9.24 -24.04
N VAL A 34 8.90 -10.33 -24.06
CA VAL A 34 7.46 -10.28 -23.72
C VAL A 34 7.28 -9.79 -22.29
N VAL A 35 7.98 -10.41 -21.33
CA VAL A 35 7.93 -10.02 -19.90
C VAL A 35 8.37 -8.57 -19.72
N GLN A 36 9.52 -8.19 -20.30
CA GLN A 36 10.01 -6.80 -20.21
C GLN A 36 8.99 -5.79 -20.79
N SER A 37 8.28 -6.15 -21.85
CA SER A 37 7.25 -5.29 -22.44
C SER A 37 6.06 -5.10 -21.49
N VAL A 38 5.65 -6.16 -20.80
CA VAL A 38 4.57 -6.12 -19.79
C VAL A 38 4.99 -5.29 -18.56
N GLU A 39 6.19 -5.50 -18.04
CA GLU A 39 6.75 -4.73 -16.92
C GLU A 39 6.85 -3.23 -17.28
N LYS A 40 7.40 -2.89 -18.44
CA LYS A 40 7.50 -1.49 -18.90
C LYS A 40 6.13 -0.85 -19.15
N PHE A 41 5.15 -1.61 -19.59
CA PHE A 41 3.77 -1.12 -19.71
C PHE A 41 3.21 -0.76 -18.34
N LEU A 42 3.32 -1.66 -17.36
CA LEU A 42 2.85 -1.44 -15.99
C LEU A 42 3.55 -0.26 -15.31
N GLN A 43 4.84 -0.03 -15.60
CA GLN A 43 5.57 1.12 -15.10
C GLN A 43 4.99 2.45 -15.62
N LYS A 44 4.59 2.51 -16.91
CA LYS A 44 4.22 3.77 -17.59
C LYS A 44 2.72 4.02 -17.72
N CYS A 45 1.90 3.00 -17.56
CA CYS A 45 0.46 3.14 -17.81
C CYS A 45 -0.25 3.92 -16.71
N ARG A 46 -1.37 4.57 -17.09
CA ARG A 46 -2.24 5.30 -16.15
C ARG A 46 -2.80 4.36 -15.08
N PRO A 47 -3.18 4.86 -13.88
CA PRO A 47 -3.72 4.04 -12.79
C PRO A 47 -4.84 3.08 -13.19
N GLU A 48 -5.75 3.50 -14.06
CA GLU A 48 -6.87 2.69 -14.57
C GLU A 48 -6.43 1.43 -15.37
N TYR A 49 -5.18 1.36 -15.85
CA TYR A 49 -4.66 0.22 -16.61
C TYR A 49 -3.77 -0.73 -15.79
N LYS A 50 -3.56 -0.47 -14.49
CA LYS A 50 -2.75 -1.35 -13.63
C LYS A 50 -3.38 -2.73 -13.47
N ILE A 51 -4.69 -2.79 -13.20
CA ILE A 51 -5.42 -4.07 -13.08
C ILE A 51 -5.47 -4.84 -14.41
N PRO A 52 -5.79 -4.21 -15.55
CA PRO A 52 -5.61 -4.85 -16.85
C PRO A 52 -4.20 -5.43 -17.09
N GLY A 53 -3.15 -4.69 -16.72
CA GLY A 53 -1.77 -5.17 -16.84
C GLY A 53 -1.48 -6.38 -15.94
N LEU A 54 -1.98 -6.38 -14.70
CA LEU A 54 -1.92 -7.54 -13.81
C LEU A 54 -2.63 -8.76 -14.41
N TYR A 55 -3.79 -8.56 -15.03
CA TYR A 55 -4.53 -9.63 -15.71
C TYR A 55 -3.80 -10.16 -16.95
N VAL A 56 -2.98 -9.35 -17.63
CA VAL A 56 -2.08 -9.82 -18.69
C VAL A 56 -1.03 -10.78 -18.13
N ILE A 57 -0.34 -10.40 -17.03
CA ILE A 57 0.65 -11.29 -16.39
C ILE A 57 0.00 -12.62 -16.03
N ASP A 58 -1.12 -12.53 -15.32
CA ASP A 58 -1.89 -13.68 -14.87
C ASP A 58 -2.31 -14.60 -16.03
N SER A 59 -2.89 -14.02 -17.10
CA SER A 59 -3.37 -14.79 -18.24
C SER A 59 -2.22 -15.47 -18.99
N ILE A 60 -1.07 -14.80 -19.16
CA ILE A 60 0.12 -15.37 -19.81
C ILE A 60 0.66 -16.55 -19.00
N VAL A 61 0.87 -16.35 -17.69
CA VAL A 61 1.42 -17.38 -16.81
C VAL A 61 0.50 -18.59 -16.74
N ARG A 62 -0.82 -18.40 -16.55
CA ARG A 62 -1.78 -19.51 -16.52
C ARG A 62 -1.80 -20.28 -17.83
N GLN A 63 -1.84 -19.58 -18.98
CA GLN A 63 -1.88 -20.23 -20.28
C GLN A 63 -0.61 -21.02 -20.57
N SER A 64 0.56 -20.47 -20.21
CA SER A 64 1.85 -21.16 -20.38
C SER A 64 1.92 -22.43 -19.53
N ARG A 65 1.59 -22.34 -18.24
CA ARG A 65 1.56 -23.51 -17.34
C ARG A 65 0.57 -24.58 -17.80
N HIS A 66 -0.60 -24.17 -18.31
CA HIS A 66 -1.59 -25.11 -18.85
C HIS A 66 -1.09 -25.79 -20.14
N GLN A 67 -0.42 -25.05 -21.04
CA GLN A 67 -0.01 -25.57 -22.34
C GLN A 67 1.29 -26.40 -22.29
N PHE A 68 2.23 -26.03 -21.43
CA PHE A 68 3.57 -26.64 -21.37
C PHE A 68 3.82 -27.46 -20.10
N GLY A 69 2.97 -27.32 -19.08
CA GLY A 69 3.19 -27.84 -17.73
C GLY A 69 3.88 -26.81 -16.83
N ALA A 70 3.69 -26.96 -15.51
CA ALA A 70 4.24 -26.05 -14.51
C ALA A 70 5.78 -25.97 -14.58
N ASP A 71 6.46 -27.11 -14.74
CA ASP A 71 7.92 -27.19 -14.72
C ASP A 71 8.59 -26.62 -15.98
N LYS A 72 7.83 -26.49 -17.08
CA LYS A 72 8.32 -25.97 -18.36
C LYS A 72 7.89 -24.53 -18.61
N ASP A 73 7.14 -23.92 -17.69
CA ASP A 73 6.76 -22.52 -17.81
C ASP A 73 7.98 -21.60 -17.68
N VAL A 74 8.18 -20.77 -18.69
CA VAL A 74 9.27 -19.77 -18.71
C VAL A 74 8.82 -18.40 -18.21
N PHE A 75 7.51 -18.14 -18.10
CA PHE A 75 6.98 -16.82 -17.76
C PHE A 75 6.97 -16.56 -16.26
N ALA A 76 6.44 -17.46 -15.41
CA ALA A 76 6.42 -17.25 -13.96
C ALA A 76 7.83 -17.07 -13.39
N PRO A 77 8.83 -17.93 -13.68
CA PRO A 77 10.18 -17.72 -13.17
C PRO A 77 10.80 -16.40 -13.66
N ARG A 78 10.40 -15.92 -14.84
CA ARG A 78 10.90 -14.66 -15.39
C ARG A 78 10.28 -13.43 -14.75
N PHE A 79 8.95 -13.43 -14.56
CA PHE A 79 8.26 -12.37 -13.83
C PHE A 79 8.73 -12.29 -12.37
N SER A 80 8.97 -13.45 -11.73
CA SER A 80 9.43 -13.54 -10.34
C SER A 80 10.68 -12.69 -10.07
N LYS A 81 11.60 -12.59 -11.05
CA LYS A 81 12.86 -11.82 -10.89
C LYS A 81 12.66 -10.35 -10.54
N ASN A 82 11.57 -9.74 -10.99
CA ASN A 82 11.26 -8.32 -10.79
C ASN A 82 9.85 -8.12 -10.21
N VAL A 83 9.24 -9.15 -9.62
CA VAL A 83 7.82 -9.14 -9.29
C VAL A 83 7.49 -8.11 -8.21
N THR A 84 8.33 -7.97 -7.18
CA THR A 84 8.18 -6.93 -6.14
C THR A 84 8.18 -5.53 -6.77
N TYR A 85 9.18 -5.22 -7.61
CA TYR A 85 9.25 -3.94 -8.31
C TYR A 85 8.07 -3.71 -9.27
N THR A 86 7.57 -4.78 -9.92
CA THR A 86 6.40 -4.71 -10.78
C THR A 86 5.13 -4.41 -9.98
N PHE A 87 4.98 -5.06 -8.82
CA PHE A 87 3.84 -4.86 -7.92
C PHE A 87 3.82 -3.48 -7.28
N TYR A 88 4.98 -2.87 -7.03
CA TYR A 88 5.06 -1.47 -6.61
C TYR A 88 4.26 -0.56 -7.57
N PHE A 89 4.40 -0.74 -8.89
CA PHE A 89 3.60 0.03 -9.86
C PHE A 89 2.15 -0.44 -9.95
N ILE A 90 1.85 -1.72 -9.75
CA ILE A 90 0.48 -2.24 -9.75
C ILE A 90 -0.32 -1.64 -8.59
N TYR A 91 0.29 -1.48 -7.41
CA TYR A 91 -0.37 -0.88 -6.25
C TYR A 91 -0.60 0.62 -6.35
N GLN A 92 -0.07 1.29 -7.38
CA GLN A 92 -0.48 2.65 -7.77
C GLN A 92 -1.85 2.69 -8.49
N CYS A 93 -2.60 1.58 -8.52
CA CYS A 93 -4.00 1.54 -8.94
C CYS A 93 -4.91 2.35 -8.00
N THR A 94 -6.18 2.53 -8.38
CA THR A 94 -7.13 3.24 -7.50
C THR A 94 -7.46 2.42 -6.24
N GLY A 95 -7.85 3.08 -5.15
CA GLY A 95 -8.09 2.41 -3.86
C GLY A 95 -9.12 1.27 -3.92
N GLU A 96 -10.17 1.42 -4.74
CA GLU A 96 -11.21 0.40 -4.98
C GLU A 96 -10.70 -0.84 -5.73
N GLU A 97 -9.58 -0.71 -6.43
CA GLU A 97 -8.98 -1.75 -7.25
C GLU A 97 -7.99 -2.64 -6.50
N LYS A 98 -7.48 -2.21 -5.33
CA LYS A 98 -6.56 -3.01 -4.49
C LYS A 98 -7.12 -4.40 -4.16
N SER A 99 -8.43 -4.49 -3.90
CA SER A 99 -9.12 -5.77 -3.66
C SER A 99 -9.01 -6.75 -4.84
N LYS A 100 -8.90 -6.24 -6.08
CA LYS A 100 -8.71 -7.05 -7.29
C LYS A 100 -7.28 -7.61 -7.36
N VAL A 101 -6.28 -6.86 -6.87
CA VAL A 101 -4.89 -7.34 -6.76
C VAL A 101 -4.81 -8.48 -5.75
N ILE A 102 -5.38 -8.28 -4.56
CA ILE A 102 -5.47 -9.30 -3.50
C ILE A 102 -6.14 -10.58 -4.01
N ARG A 103 -7.22 -10.46 -4.79
CA ARG A 103 -7.90 -11.61 -5.39
C ARG A 103 -6.98 -12.41 -6.33
N VAL A 104 -6.13 -11.75 -7.11
CA VAL A 104 -5.16 -12.43 -8.00
C VAL A 104 -4.07 -13.12 -7.17
N LEU A 105 -3.52 -12.46 -6.15
CA LEU A 105 -2.51 -13.05 -5.26
C LEU A 105 -3.04 -14.30 -4.54
N ASN A 106 -4.25 -14.24 -3.98
CA ASN A 106 -4.91 -15.40 -3.37
C ASN A 106 -5.07 -16.56 -4.36
N LEU A 107 -5.41 -16.28 -5.61
CA LEU A 107 -5.50 -17.30 -6.66
C LEU A 107 -4.13 -17.88 -7.00
N TRP A 108 -3.08 -17.05 -7.06
CA TRP A 108 -1.71 -17.53 -7.32
C TRP A 108 -1.20 -18.42 -6.20
N GLN A 109 -1.46 -18.06 -4.95
CA GLN A 109 -1.10 -18.87 -3.78
C GLN A 109 -1.84 -20.20 -3.78
N LYS A 110 -3.17 -20.18 -3.94
CA LYS A 110 -4.01 -21.38 -3.99
C LYS A 110 -3.59 -22.37 -5.08
N ASN A 111 -3.14 -21.87 -6.24
CA ASN A 111 -2.77 -22.70 -7.39
C ASN A 111 -1.25 -22.91 -7.52
N ALA A 112 -0.47 -22.55 -6.50
CA ALA A 112 1.00 -22.63 -6.50
C ALA A 112 1.64 -22.09 -7.79
N VAL A 113 1.15 -20.92 -8.25
CA VAL A 113 1.67 -20.25 -9.46
C VAL A 113 3.05 -19.67 -9.18
N PHE A 114 3.22 -19.08 -8.00
CA PHE A 114 4.49 -18.63 -7.44
C PHE A 114 4.64 -19.24 -6.04
N PRO A 115 5.87 -19.43 -5.56
CA PRO A 115 6.10 -19.98 -4.24
C PRO A 115 5.82 -18.93 -3.15
N PRO A 116 5.57 -19.35 -1.88
CA PRO A 116 5.18 -18.43 -0.81
C PRO A 116 6.15 -17.28 -0.58
N GLU A 117 7.46 -17.52 -0.64
CA GLU A 117 8.51 -16.51 -0.46
C GLU A 117 8.45 -15.39 -1.51
N VAL A 118 7.82 -15.65 -2.66
CA VAL A 118 7.58 -14.64 -3.70
C VAL A 118 6.25 -13.93 -3.48
N ILE A 119 5.23 -14.64 -2.99
CA ILE A 119 3.86 -14.09 -2.86
C ILE A 119 3.71 -13.24 -1.60
N GLN A 120 4.29 -13.63 -0.46
CA GLN A 120 4.08 -12.94 0.81
C GLN A 120 4.47 -11.46 0.78
N PRO A 121 5.66 -11.07 0.25
CA PRO A 121 6.00 -9.65 0.14
C PRO A 121 5.02 -8.83 -0.71
N LEU A 122 4.28 -9.47 -1.62
CA LEU A 122 3.27 -8.81 -2.44
C LEU A 122 1.96 -8.59 -1.68
N PHE A 123 1.63 -9.46 -0.72
CA PHE A 123 0.53 -9.22 0.22
C PHE A 123 0.91 -8.09 1.19
N ASP A 124 2.12 -8.10 1.74
CA ASP A 124 2.62 -7.07 2.66
C ASP A 124 2.62 -5.68 1.98
N MET A 125 2.92 -5.62 0.67
CA MET A 125 2.85 -4.38 -0.10
C MET A 125 1.42 -3.88 -0.32
N ALA A 126 0.40 -4.76 -0.30
CA ALA A 126 -1.00 -4.33 -0.31
C ALA A 126 -1.37 -3.57 0.95
N ASP A 127 -0.69 -3.90 2.05
CA ASP A 127 -0.81 -3.30 3.35
C ASP A 127 0.01 -2.00 3.49
N SER A 128 0.45 -1.37 2.38
CA SER A 128 1.25 -0.13 2.35
C SER A 128 0.53 1.07 3.00
N SER A 129 0.48 1.05 4.32
CA SER A 129 0.35 2.17 5.22
C SER A 129 1.69 2.91 5.37
N LEU A 130 2.78 2.26 4.98
CA LEU A 130 4.12 2.84 5.03
C LEU A 130 4.32 3.86 3.89
N PRO A 131 4.85 5.06 4.22
CA PRO A 131 5.18 6.08 3.23
C PRO A 131 6.52 5.78 2.52
N PRO A 132 6.83 6.45 1.39
CA PRO A 132 8.07 6.25 0.64
C PRO A 132 9.33 6.52 1.46
N THR A 133 10.39 5.71 1.36
CA THR A 133 11.61 5.97 2.12
C THR A 133 12.44 7.14 1.56
N LYS A 134 13.16 7.87 2.43
CA LYS A 134 14.17 8.87 2.05
C LYS A 134 15.57 8.34 2.37
N LYS A 135 16.52 8.52 1.45
CA LYS A 135 17.91 8.10 1.64
C LYS A 135 18.53 8.83 2.84
N GLU A 136 19.27 8.11 3.68
CA GLU A 136 19.97 8.64 4.86
C GLU A 136 19.04 9.30 5.90
N ALA A 137 17.80 8.85 5.99
CA ALA A 137 16.83 9.33 6.98
C ALA A 137 16.04 8.16 7.56
N LEU A 138 15.89 8.16 8.89
CA LEU A 138 14.98 7.29 9.61
C LEU A 138 13.54 7.75 9.36
N SER A 139 12.68 6.83 8.95
CA SER A 139 11.25 7.10 8.75
C SER A 139 10.47 6.72 9.99
N VAL A 140 9.94 7.73 10.69
CA VAL A 140 9.07 7.55 11.85
C VAL A 140 7.62 7.70 11.38
N CYS A 141 6.96 6.58 11.11
CA CYS A 141 5.62 6.54 10.53
C CYS A 141 4.58 6.73 11.63
N SER A 142 3.74 7.77 11.54
CA SER A 142 2.77 8.05 12.61
C SER A 142 1.63 7.03 12.66
N THR A 143 1.32 6.54 13.86
CA THR A 143 0.12 5.75 14.14
C THR A 143 -1.03 6.60 14.67
N THR A 144 -0.84 7.93 14.72
CA THR A 144 -1.78 8.88 15.31
C THR A 144 -2.58 9.63 14.24
N LEU A 145 -3.90 9.65 14.42
CA LEU A 145 -4.84 10.39 13.59
C LEU A 145 -5.39 11.59 14.35
N TRP A 146 -5.47 12.73 13.67
CA TRP A 146 -6.31 13.84 14.10
C TRP A 146 -7.73 13.64 13.56
N VAL A 147 -8.71 13.78 14.45
CA VAL A 147 -10.14 13.74 14.16
C VAL A 147 -10.73 15.11 14.38
N GLY A 148 -10.99 15.83 13.31
CA GLY A 148 -11.53 17.19 13.32
C GLY A 148 -13.03 17.27 13.13
N HIS A 149 -13.54 18.47 13.40
CA HIS A 149 -14.95 18.83 13.22
C HIS A 149 -15.91 17.95 14.02
N LEU A 150 -15.49 17.44 15.18
CA LEU A 150 -16.36 16.70 16.08
C LEU A 150 -17.54 17.56 16.57
N SER A 151 -18.67 16.91 16.84
CA SER A 151 -19.75 17.52 17.60
C SER A 151 -19.36 17.58 19.07
N LYS A 152 -19.86 18.59 19.80
CA LYS A 152 -19.66 18.70 21.26
C LYS A 152 -20.29 17.55 22.05
N LEU A 153 -21.17 16.78 21.41
CA LEU A 153 -21.84 15.62 21.99
C LEU A 153 -21.05 14.32 21.83
N VAL A 154 -20.00 14.30 20.99
CA VAL A 154 -19.17 13.11 20.81
C VAL A 154 -18.39 12.86 22.09
N GLN A 155 -18.49 11.64 22.60
CA GLN A 155 -17.74 11.16 23.76
C GLN A 155 -16.60 10.23 23.33
N GLN A 156 -15.70 9.95 24.27
CA GLN A 156 -14.53 9.12 24.01
C GLN A 156 -14.93 7.68 23.64
N GLU A 157 -16.01 7.15 24.22
CA GLU A 157 -16.54 5.81 23.97
C GLU A 157 -16.96 5.64 22.50
N GLU A 158 -17.63 6.65 21.91
CA GLU A 158 -18.05 6.59 20.51
C GLU A 158 -16.84 6.58 19.55
N LEU A 159 -15.77 7.31 19.90
CA LEU A 159 -14.51 7.24 19.17
C LEU A 159 -13.83 5.88 19.35
N SER A 160 -13.86 5.32 20.56
CA SER A 160 -13.33 3.98 20.85
C SER A 160 -14.03 2.92 20.01
N ASP A 161 -15.37 2.92 20.00
CA ASP A 161 -16.18 1.96 19.23
C ASP A 161 -16.00 2.12 17.72
N THR A 162 -15.87 3.36 17.25
CA THR A 162 -15.72 3.65 15.81
C THR A 162 -14.33 3.26 15.30
N PHE A 163 -13.27 3.68 16.00
CA PHE A 163 -11.89 3.44 15.57
C PHE A 163 -11.41 2.02 15.94
N GLY A 164 -11.93 1.44 17.01
CA GLY A 164 -11.58 0.11 17.49
C GLY A 164 -11.94 -1.01 16.51
N GLN A 165 -12.88 -0.75 15.59
CA GLN A 165 -13.20 -1.67 14.48
C GLN A 165 -12.05 -1.87 13.50
N TYR A 166 -11.06 -0.98 13.48
CA TYR A 166 -9.93 -1.03 12.54
C TYR A 166 -8.65 -1.59 13.16
N GLY A 167 -8.58 -1.64 14.49
CA GLY A 167 -7.43 -2.13 15.25
C GLY A 167 -7.46 -1.67 16.70
N GLU A 168 -6.49 -2.13 17.48
CA GLU A 168 -6.31 -1.73 18.87
C GLU A 168 -5.96 -0.23 18.97
N ILE A 169 -6.61 0.46 19.90
CA ILE A 169 -6.36 1.88 20.21
C ILE A 169 -5.48 1.95 21.44
N LEU A 170 -4.34 2.63 21.33
CA LEU A 170 -3.44 2.88 22.46
C LEU A 170 -3.90 4.06 23.31
N SER A 171 -4.39 5.12 22.67
CA SER A 171 -4.92 6.28 23.39
C SER A 171 -5.89 7.11 22.56
N ILE A 172 -6.80 7.79 23.26
CA ILE A 172 -7.69 8.81 22.70
C ILE A 172 -7.52 10.08 23.55
N ASP A 173 -7.18 11.19 22.90
CA ASP A 173 -7.09 12.51 23.51
C ASP A 173 -8.17 13.42 22.89
N LEU A 174 -9.32 13.51 23.56
CA LEU A 174 -10.46 14.31 23.12
C LEU A 174 -10.30 15.76 23.62
N ILE A 175 -10.45 16.72 22.71
CA ILE A 175 -10.34 18.15 22.98
C ILE A 175 -11.66 18.85 22.61
N PRO A 176 -12.71 18.75 23.45
CA PRO A 176 -14.03 19.30 23.14
C PRO A 176 -14.04 20.81 22.83
N PRO A 177 -13.26 21.68 23.51
CA PRO A 177 -13.21 23.10 23.17
C PRO A 177 -12.73 23.40 21.75
N ARG A 178 -11.90 22.52 21.17
CA ARG A 178 -11.40 22.63 19.80
C ARG A 178 -12.20 21.80 18.79
N GLY A 179 -13.16 21.02 19.26
CA GLY A 179 -13.96 20.12 18.43
C GLY A 179 -13.10 19.09 17.68
N CYS A 180 -12.06 18.57 18.33
CA CYS A 180 -11.20 17.55 17.73
C CYS A 180 -10.72 16.52 18.74
N ALA A 181 -10.17 15.42 18.25
CA ALA A 181 -9.51 14.40 19.04
C ALA A 181 -8.22 13.93 18.36
N PHE A 182 -7.31 13.32 19.12
CA PHE A 182 -6.22 12.52 18.59
C PHE A 182 -6.46 11.06 18.97
N VAL A 183 -6.43 10.17 17.98
CA VAL A 183 -6.58 8.74 18.17
C VAL A 183 -5.28 8.08 17.78
N CYS A 184 -4.58 7.49 18.74
CA CYS A 184 -3.35 6.73 18.53
C CYS A 184 -3.70 5.24 18.38
N MET A 185 -3.48 4.69 17.20
CA MET A 185 -3.64 3.26 16.95
C MET A 185 -2.38 2.50 17.36
N HIS A 186 -2.52 1.21 17.65
CA HIS A 186 -1.37 0.35 17.95
C HIS A 186 -0.46 0.17 16.73
N ARG A 187 -1.05 0.07 15.53
CA ARG A 187 -0.30 -0.18 14.28
C ARG A 187 -0.55 0.88 13.23
N ARG A 188 0.49 1.19 12.44
CA ARG A 188 0.42 2.12 11.29
C ARG A 188 -0.62 1.71 10.26
N GLN A 189 -0.76 0.39 10.03
CA GLN A 189 -1.77 -0.19 9.13
C GLN A 189 -3.19 0.12 9.60
N ASP A 190 -3.45 -0.02 10.90
CA ASP A 190 -4.77 0.17 11.50
C ASP A 190 -5.19 1.64 11.39
N ALA A 191 -4.25 2.56 11.67
CA ALA A 191 -4.45 4.00 11.47
C ALA A 191 -4.74 4.34 9.99
N TYR A 192 -4.01 3.74 9.05
CA TYR A 192 -4.22 4.01 7.62
C TYR A 192 -5.60 3.52 7.15
N ARG A 193 -6.03 2.34 7.61
CA ARG A 193 -7.37 1.82 7.32
C ARG A 193 -8.45 2.73 7.91
N ALA A 194 -8.32 3.16 9.16
CA ALA A 194 -9.26 4.09 9.77
C ALA A 194 -9.32 5.42 8.99
N LEU A 195 -8.16 6.03 8.67
CA LEU A 195 -8.08 7.27 7.90
C LEU A 195 -8.81 7.18 6.56
N THR A 196 -8.63 6.08 5.83
CA THR A 196 -9.22 5.89 4.50
C THR A 196 -10.70 5.52 4.55
N LYS A 197 -11.12 4.69 5.51
CA LYS A 197 -12.50 4.18 5.59
C LYS A 197 -13.47 5.12 6.28
N LEU A 198 -12.99 5.92 7.22
CA LEU A 198 -13.81 6.89 7.96
C LEU A 198 -13.77 8.30 7.35
N ALA A 199 -13.19 8.47 6.16
CA ALA A 199 -13.19 9.74 5.44
C ALA A 199 -14.64 10.18 5.14
N GLY A 200 -15.05 11.32 5.71
CA GLY A 200 -16.42 11.84 5.57
C GLY A 200 -17.47 11.08 6.39
N HIS A 201 -17.07 10.18 7.29
CA HIS A 201 -17.97 9.52 8.23
C HIS A 201 -18.68 10.56 9.12
N LYS A 202 -19.88 10.25 9.62
CA LYS A 202 -20.65 11.16 10.47
C LYS A 202 -20.75 10.63 11.89
N LEU A 203 -20.31 11.42 12.86
CA LEU A 203 -20.52 11.18 14.28
C LEU A 203 -21.49 12.23 14.81
N GLN A 204 -22.51 11.79 15.54
CA GLN A 204 -23.57 12.68 16.05
C GLN A 204 -24.15 13.60 14.95
N GLY A 205 -24.36 13.06 13.74
CA GLY A 205 -24.89 13.78 12.58
C GLY A 205 -23.93 14.73 11.87
N LYS A 206 -22.71 14.94 12.38
CA LYS A 206 -21.70 15.84 11.80
C LYS A 206 -20.58 15.07 11.12
N ALA A 207 -20.24 15.47 9.89
CA ALA A 207 -19.14 14.84 9.16
C ALA A 207 -17.79 15.16 9.83
N ILE A 208 -17.00 14.12 10.10
CA ILE A 208 -15.67 14.25 10.68
C ILE A 208 -14.63 14.41 9.58
N THR A 209 -13.52 15.05 9.93
CA THR A 209 -12.34 15.15 9.05
C THR A 209 -11.19 14.40 9.69
N LEU A 210 -10.48 13.62 8.90
CA LEU A 210 -9.33 12.85 9.37
C LEU A 210 -8.07 13.31 8.66
N ALA A 211 -6.98 13.41 9.42
CA ALA A 211 -5.66 13.69 8.91
C ALA A 211 -4.61 12.96 9.75
N TRP A 212 -3.41 12.77 9.20
CA TRP A 212 -2.28 12.33 10.01
C TRP A 212 -1.92 13.40 11.05
N ALA A 213 -1.62 12.95 12.26
CA ALA A 213 -1.04 13.79 13.29
C ALA A 213 0.37 13.30 13.61
N PRO A 214 1.33 14.18 13.93
CA PRO A 214 2.63 13.73 14.42
C PRO A 214 2.46 12.94 15.72
N GLY A 215 3.18 11.83 15.86
CA GLY A 215 3.31 11.10 17.13
C GLY A 215 3.88 12.01 18.21
N LYS A 216 3.61 11.71 19.48
CA LYS A 216 4.12 12.51 20.61
C LYS A 216 5.64 12.62 20.59
N GLY A 217 6.33 11.53 20.23
CA GLY A 217 7.79 11.48 20.10
C GLY A 217 8.36 12.49 19.11
N VAL A 218 7.63 12.80 18.03
CA VAL A 218 8.07 13.71 16.97
C VAL A 218 7.47 15.12 17.06
N LYS A 219 6.66 15.41 18.10
CA LYS A 219 6.11 16.76 18.35
C LYS A 219 7.12 17.73 18.95
N ALA A 220 8.25 17.23 19.48
CA ALA A 220 9.28 18.07 20.08
C ALA A 220 9.85 19.08 19.06
N LYS A 221 10.31 20.24 19.56
CA LYS A 221 10.80 21.35 18.71
C LYS A 221 11.94 20.93 17.77
N GLU A 222 12.71 19.92 18.17
CA GLU A 222 13.82 19.34 17.42
C GLU A 222 13.39 18.47 16.22
N TRP A 223 12.22 17.83 16.28
CA TRP A 223 11.77 16.89 15.24
C TRP A 223 10.65 17.45 14.34
N LYS A 224 9.96 18.49 14.80
CA LYS A 224 8.77 19.04 14.12
C LYS A 224 8.98 19.42 12.65
N ASP A 225 10.21 19.83 12.28
CA ASP A 225 10.52 20.33 10.94
C ASP A 225 10.69 19.19 9.93
N PHE A 226 10.75 17.94 10.39
CA PHE A 226 10.87 16.75 9.55
C PHE A 226 9.53 16.07 9.25
N TRP A 227 8.42 16.59 9.81
CA TRP A 227 7.08 16.03 9.66
C TRP A 227 6.48 16.32 8.28
N GLU A 228 6.08 15.27 7.59
CA GLU A 228 5.41 15.31 6.29
C GLU A 228 3.93 14.95 6.48
N VAL A 229 3.10 15.99 6.53
CA VAL A 229 1.68 15.88 6.92
C VAL A 229 0.86 14.97 6.02
N ASP A 230 1.06 15.02 4.70
CA ASP A 230 0.26 14.26 3.74
C ASP A 230 0.55 12.75 3.81
N GLN A 231 1.78 12.40 4.21
CA GLN A 231 2.27 11.02 4.25
C GLN A 231 2.18 10.42 5.67
N GLY A 232 2.07 11.26 6.69
CA GLY A 232 2.00 10.82 8.07
C GLY A 232 3.32 10.22 8.55
N VAL A 233 4.43 10.90 8.29
CA VAL A 233 5.79 10.42 8.62
C VAL A 233 6.72 11.57 8.93
N SER A 234 7.64 11.35 9.86
CA SER A 234 8.81 12.22 10.04
C SER A 234 10.04 11.55 9.44
N TYR A 235 10.72 12.23 8.52
CA TYR A 235 12.00 11.75 7.96
C TYR A 235 13.16 12.38 8.72
N VAL A 236 13.62 11.72 9.78
CA VAL A 236 14.68 12.22 10.64
C VAL A 236 16.04 11.89 10.01
N PRO A 237 16.85 12.88 9.59
CA PRO A 237 18.15 12.61 8.97
C PRO A 237 19.07 11.87 9.94
N TRP A 238 19.82 10.88 9.45
CA TRP A 238 20.73 10.10 10.30
C TRP A 238 21.75 10.98 11.02
N GLN A 239 22.18 12.11 10.44
CA GLN A 239 23.12 13.04 11.07
C GLN A 239 22.55 13.74 12.30
N ARG A 240 21.21 13.73 12.47
CA ARG A 240 20.52 14.26 13.65
C ARG A 240 20.30 13.20 14.74
N LEU A 241 20.50 11.93 14.41
CA LEU A 241 20.46 10.83 15.37
C LEU A 241 21.84 10.71 16.02
N SER A 242 21.89 10.77 17.34
CA SER A 242 23.09 10.58 18.14
C SER A 242 22.96 9.32 18.99
N GLN A 243 24.06 8.83 19.57
CA GLN A 243 23.99 7.71 20.53
C GLN A 243 23.17 8.04 21.79
N MET A 244 22.90 9.33 22.06
CA MET A 244 22.06 9.78 23.17
C MET A 244 20.60 10.00 22.76
N THR A 245 20.26 9.77 21.48
CA THR A 245 18.89 9.93 21.00
C THR A 245 18.03 8.79 21.54
N ASP A 246 17.00 9.17 22.29
CA ASP A 246 16.02 8.24 22.83
C ASP A 246 15.08 7.77 21.70
N LEU A 247 15.39 6.60 21.15
CA LEU A 247 14.61 5.98 20.08
C LEU A 247 13.25 5.51 20.59
N GLU A 248 13.13 5.08 21.85
CA GLU A 248 11.86 4.64 22.41
C GLU A 248 10.89 5.83 22.54
N ALA A 249 11.39 6.98 23.00
CA ALA A 249 10.61 8.21 23.02
C ALA A 249 10.19 8.68 21.61
N LEU A 250 11.07 8.56 20.60
CA LEU A 250 10.78 8.91 19.22
C LEU A 250 9.66 8.06 18.60
N GLU A 251 9.53 6.81 19.03
CA GLU A 251 8.48 5.90 18.57
C GLU A 251 7.10 6.20 19.19
N GLU A 252 7.00 7.04 20.23
CA GLU A 252 5.72 7.29 20.91
C GLU A 252 4.68 7.91 19.96
N GLY A 253 3.64 7.13 19.63
CA GLY A 253 2.60 7.51 18.67
C GLY A 253 2.99 7.37 17.21
N GLY A 254 4.07 6.63 16.93
CA GLY A 254 4.56 6.23 15.62
C GLY A 254 5.09 4.80 15.62
N SER A 255 5.73 4.41 14.51
CA SER A 255 6.45 3.16 14.34
C SER A 255 7.62 3.38 13.38
N PHE A 256 8.78 2.80 13.65
CA PHE A 256 9.90 2.89 12.72
C PHE A 256 9.72 2.02 11.49
N ASP A 257 10.21 2.50 10.36
CA ASP A 257 10.51 1.64 9.22
C ASP A 257 11.91 1.04 9.43
N GLU A 258 11.97 -0.25 9.77
CA GLU A 258 13.20 -0.98 10.07
C GLU A 258 14.23 -0.92 8.92
N GLU A 259 13.78 -0.79 7.67
CA GLU A 259 14.66 -0.66 6.51
C GLU A 259 15.39 0.69 6.45
N THR A 260 14.98 1.65 7.27
CA THR A 260 15.51 3.03 7.29
C THR A 260 16.38 3.34 8.51
N LEU A 261 16.61 2.34 9.37
CA LEU A 261 17.53 2.48 10.50
C LEU A 261 18.96 2.78 9.99
N PRO A 262 19.73 3.60 10.72
CA PRO A 262 21.15 3.77 10.43
C PRO A 262 21.87 2.40 10.44
N PRO A 263 22.81 2.18 9.51
CA PRO A 263 23.58 0.94 9.42
C PRO A 263 24.53 0.71 10.61
#